data_AF-A0A285BIU3-F1
#
_entry.id   AF-A0A285BIU3-F1
#
_cell.length_a   1.000
_cell.length_b   1.000
_cell.length_c   1.000
_cell.angle_alpha   90.00
_cell.angle_beta   90.00
_cell.angle_gamma   90.00
#
_symmetry.space_group_name_H-M   'P 1'
#
loop_
_entity.id
_entity.type
_entity.pdbx_description
1 polymer ?
#
loop_
_entity_poly.entity_id
_entity_poly.type
_entity_poly.pdbx_seq_one_letter_code
_entity_poly.pdbx_strand_id
1 'polypeptide(L)'
;MIKVEIFRDINDKVHKFVIKGHAGYDVYNKDIVCAGVTAVAQTAILGIELLHTVSIDKMIDDGYMHVEIKDNGSNEDKIKLCAIIDTMILGLKDIEKDYPKYVRVIDRRCE
;
A
#
# COMPACT_ATOMS: atom_id res chain seq x y z
N MET A 1 -8.83 -13.76 -0.83
CA MET A 1 -8.78 -12.55 -1.66
C MET A 1 -8.15 -11.44 -0.85
N ILE A 2 -7.06 -10.90 -1.36
CA ILE A 2 -6.35 -9.73 -0.83
C ILE A 2 -7.15 -8.49 -1.21
N LYS A 3 -7.38 -7.60 -0.24
CA LYS A 3 -8.00 -6.30 -0.45
C LYS A 3 -7.02 -5.21 -0.11
N VAL A 4 -6.78 -4.30 -1.06
CA VAL A 4 -5.98 -3.09 -0.90
C VAL A 4 -6.94 -1.91 -0.91
N GLU A 5 -7.02 -1.18 0.20
CA GLU A 5 -7.85 0.01 0.34
C GLU A 5 -6.95 1.23 0.42
N ILE A 6 -7.06 2.15 -0.54
CA ILE A 6 -6.35 3.42 -0.60
C ILE A 6 -7.31 4.54 -0.23
N PHE A 7 -6.89 5.46 0.63
CA PHE A 7 -7.68 6.60 1.07
C PHE A 7 -6.97 7.89 0.69
N ARG A 8 -7.65 8.71 -0.13
CA ARG A 8 -7.17 10.00 -0.61
C ARG A 8 -7.95 11.15 -0.01
N ASP A 9 -7.26 12.24 0.27
CA ASP A 9 -7.87 13.51 0.66
C ASP A 9 -8.51 14.23 -0.55
N ILE A 10 -9.11 15.40 -0.31
CA ILE A 10 -9.72 16.24 -1.35
C ILE A 10 -8.72 16.75 -2.40
N ASN A 11 -7.41 16.70 -2.11
CA ASN A 11 -6.34 17.10 -3.02
C ASN A 11 -5.74 15.89 -3.76
N ASP A 12 -6.44 14.75 -3.77
CA ASP A 12 -6.03 13.47 -4.35
C ASP A 12 -4.76 12.87 -3.73
N LYS A 13 -4.34 13.33 -2.54
CA LYS A 13 -3.18 12.81 -1.82
C LYS A 13 -3.56 11.64 -0.94
N VAL A 14 -2.83 10.55 -1.08
CA VAL A 14 -2.99 9.39 -0.21
C VAL A 14 -2.54 9.75 1.19
N HIS A 15 -3.40 9.55 2.18
CA HIS A 15 -3.06 9.72 3.60
C HIS A 15 -3.13 8.41 4.39
N LYS A 16 -3.70 7.35 3.80
CA LYS A 16 -3.80 6.03 4.42
C LYS A 16 -3.93 4.92 3.39
N PHE A 17 -3.33 3.77 3.66
CA PHE A 17 -3.62 2.53 2.95
C PHE A 17 -3.71 1.33 3.89
N VAL A 18 -4.54 0.36 3.51
CA VAL A 18 -4.79 -0.86 4.28
C VAL A 18 -4.78 -2.07 3.35
N ILE A 19 -4.03 -3.11 3.70
CA ILE A 19 -3.97 -4.38 2.98
C ILE A 19 -4.43 -5.50 3.91
N LYS A 20 -5.43 -6.26 3.48
CA LYS A 20 -6.04 -7.36 4.25
C LYS A 20 -6.02 -8.66 3.45
N GLY A 21 -5.89 -9.79 4.14
CA GLY A 21 -6.07 -11.12 3.55
C GLY A 21 -4.88 -11.61 2.73
N HIS A 22 -3.69 -11.06 3.00
CA HIS A 22 -2.40 -11.55 2.47
C HIS A 22 -1.74 -12.64 3.35
N ALA A 23 -2.45 -13.12 4.38
CA ALA A 23 -2.10 -14.28 5.19
C ALA A 23 -2.84 -15.54 4.75
N GLY A 24 -2.27 -16.68 5.13
CA GLY A 24 -2.80 -18.01 4.90
C GLY A 24 -2.25 -18.63 3.62
N TYR A 25 -1.39 -19.62 3.83
CA TYR A 25 -0.92 -20.58 2.83
C TYR A 25 -2.09 -21.47 2.45
N ASP A 26 -2.77 -21.15 1.34
CA ASP A 26 -3.81 -22.06 0.90
C ASP A 26 -4.04 -21.95 -0.60
N VAL A 27 -3.87 -23.09 -1.27
CA VAL A 27 -3.91 -23.31 -2.73
C VAL A 27 -2.68 -22.76 -3.49
N TYR A 28 -2.04 -23.66 -4.26
CA TYR A 28 -0.96 -23.36 -5.21
C TYR A 28 -1.34 -22.15 -6.08
N ASN A 29 -0.41 -21.18 -6.25
CA ASN A 29 -0.55 -19.84 -6.84
C ASN A 29 -1.04 -18.69 -5.94
N LYS A 30 -1.84 -18.93 -4.89
CA LYS A 30 -2.25 -17.84 -3.98
C LYS A 30 -1.04 -17.28 -3.22
N ASP A 31 -0.14 -18.16 -2.80
CA ASP A 31 1.05 -17.79 -2.02
C ASP A 31 2.01 -16.89 -2.80
N ILE A 32 2.13 -17.10 -4.12
CA ILE A 32 2.96 -16.26 -5.00
C ILE A 32 2.37 -14.85 -5.10
N VAL A 33 1.05 -14.75 -5.25
CA VAL A 33 0.36 -13.44 -5.30
C VAL A 33 0.45 -12.72 -3.95
N CYS A 34 0.27 -13.43 -2.83
CA CYS A 34 0.48 -12.88 -1.49
C CYS A 34 1.91 -12.35 -1.31
N ALA A 35 2.92 -13.12 -1.73
CA ALA A 35 4.32 -12.70 -1.67
C ALA A 35 4.57 -11.46 -2.52
N GLY A 36 4.04 -11.39 -3.74
CA GLY A 36 4.16 -10.24 -4.63
C GLY A 36 3.55 -8.97 -4.02
N VAL A 37 2.32 -9.04 -3.51
CA VAL A 37 1.67 -7.91 -2.84
C VAL A 37 2.47 -7.46 -1.60
N THR A 38 2.91 -8.41 -0.78
CA THR A 38 3.67 -8.13 0.44
C THR A 38 5.00 -7.46 0.11
N ALA A 39 5.73 -7.96 -0.89
CA ALA A 39 7.01 -7.40 -1.30
C ALA A 39 6.86 -5.95 -1.80
N VAL A 40 5.88 -5.67 -2.66
CA VAL A 40 5.61 -4.31 -3.17
C VAL A 40 5.25 -3.35 -2.03
N ALA A 41 4.33 -3.75 -1.16
CA ALA A 41 3.86 -2.89 -0.09
C ALA A 41 4.92 -2.64 0.99
N GLN A 42 5.65 -3.67 1.42
CA GLN A 42 6.72 -3.49 2.40
C GLN A 42 7.89 -2.68 1.83
N THR A 43 8.24 -2.85 0.57
CA THR A 43 9.28 -2.02 -0.08
C THR A 43 8.88 -0.55 -0.09
N ALA A 44 7.61 -0.25 -0.34
CA ALA A 44 7.10 1.11 -0.25
C ALA A 44 7.21 1.67 1.19
N ILE A 45 6.85 0.89 2.20
CA ILE A 45 7.01 1.28 3.61
C ILE A 45 8.47 1.58 3.93
N LEU A 46 9.41 0.70 3.56
CA LEU A 46 10.85 0.95 3.75
C LEU A 46 11.30 2.24 3.07
N GLY A 47 10.83 2.51 1.85
CA GLY A 47 11.11 3.75 1.14
C GLY A 47 10.58 4.99 1.86
N ILE A 48 9.39 4.91 2.44
CA ILE A 48 8.80 6.00 3.25
C ILE A 48 9.63 6.23 4.52
N GLU A 49 10.10 5.17 5.18
CA GLU A 49 10.91 5.25 6.40
C GLU A 49 12.30 5.86 6.19
N LEU A 50 12.81 5.87 4.95
CA LEU A 50 14.03 6.59 4.59
C LEU A 50 13.83 8.11 4.52
N LEU A 51 12.58 8.58 4.46
CA LEU A 51 12.25 10.01 4.43
C LEU A 51 12.16 10.53 5.87
N HIS A 52 13.29 10.98 6.42
CA HIS A 52 13.39 11.35 7.84
C HIS A 52 12.47 12.49 8.29
N THR A 53 11.91 13.28 7.36
CA THR A 53 10.94 14.33 7.70
C THR A 53 9.48 13.86 7.64
N VAL A 54 9.22 12.66 7.13
CA VAL A 54 7.88 12.06 7.06
C VAL A 54 7.60 11.27 8.33
N SER A 55 6.37 11.35 8.83
CA SER A 55 5.91 10.57 9.97
C SER A 55 4.73 9.69 9.57
N ILE A 56 4.82 8.40 9.90
CA ILE A 56 3.76 7.42 9.65
C ILE A 56 3.42 6.64 10.92
N ASP A 57 2.15 6.30 11.08
CA ASP A 57 1.71 5.23 11.97
C ASP A 57 1.54 3.95 11.15
N LYS A 58 2.22 2.87 11.56
CA LYS A 58 2.13 1.56 10.89
C LYS A 58 1.76 0.44 11.85
N MET A 59 0.92 -0.47 11.39
CA MET A 59 0.60 -1.74 12.04
C MET A 59 0.73 -2.85 11.01
N ILE A 60 1.62 -3.79 11.26
CA ILE A 60 1.88 -4.93 10.37
C ILE A 60 1.76 -6.19 11.21
N ASP A 61 0.82 -7.05 10.84
CA ASP A 61 0.53 -8.34 11.46
C ASP A 61 0.21 -9.35 10.35
N ASP A 62 0.05 -10.63 10.70
CA ASP A 62 -0.22 -11.69 9.73
C ASP A 62 -1.51 -11.39 8.96
N GLY A 63 -1.36 -11.05 7.67
CA GLY A 63 -2.46 -10.80 6.76
C GLY A 63 -3.12 -9.45 6.95
N TYR A 64 -2.53 -8.56 7.76
CA TYR A 64 -2.98 -7.21 7.98
C TYR A 64 -1.83 -6.20 7.91
N MET A 65 -1.97 -5.20 7.07
CA MET A 65 -1.04 -4.07 6.98
C MET A 65 -1.84 -2.78 6.95
N HIS A 66 -1.51 -1.87 7.84
CA HIS A 66 -2.11 -0.55 7.93
C HIS A 66 -1.01 0.49 8.01
N VAL A 67 -1.11 1.53 7.19
CA VAL A 67 -0.21 2.68 7.21
C VAL A 67 -1.03 3.94 7.08
N GLU A 68 -0.79 4.89 7.97
CA GLU A 68 -1.40 6.21 7.97
C GLU A 68 -0.31 7.28 8.05
N ILE A 69 -0.37 8.26 7.18
CA ILE A 69 0.59 9.36 7.12
C ILE A 69 0.14 10.44 8.10
N LYS A 70 0.97 10.71 9.11
CA LYS A 70 0.71 11.73 10.14
C LYS A 70 1.32 13.08 9.78
N ASP A 71 2.50 13.05 9.14
CA ASP A 71 3.16 14.22 8.59
C ASP A 71 3.76 13.88 7.23
N ASN A 72 3.50 14.74 6.24
CA ASN A 72 4.03 14.60 4.88
C ASN A 72 5.49 15.08 4.75
N GLY A 73 6.04 15.69 5.81
CA GLY A 73 7.41 16.17 5.87
C GLY A 73 7.68 17.42 5.03
N SER A 74 8.96 17.61 4.73
CA SER A 74 9.45 18.73 3.91
C SER A 74 8.87 18.71 2.50
N ASN A 75 8.93 19.83 1.77
CA ASN A 75 8.44 19.88 0.38
C ASN A 75 9.13 18.85 -0.53
N GLU A 76 10.41 18.57 -0.31
CA GLU A 76 11.16 17.58 -1.08
C GLU A 76 10.72 16.14 -0.75
N ASP A 77 10.66 15.80 0.53
CA ASP A 77 10.26 14.45 0.96
C ASP A 77 8.79 14.18 0.65
N LYS A 78 7.93 15.20 0.68
CA LYS A 78 6.54 15.07 0.24
C LYS A 78 6.42 14.62 -1.22
N ILE A 79 7.28 15.11 -2.10
CA ILE A 79 7.29 14.67 -3.52
C ILE A 79 7.74 13.21 -3.61
N LYS A 80 8.80 12.83 -2.87
CA LYS A 80 9.29 11.45 -2.82
C LYS A 80 8.25 10.50 -2.24
N LEU A 81 7.57 10.90 -1.17
CA LEU A 81 6.48 10.18 -0.52
C LEU A 81 5.36 9.87 -1.51
N CYS A 82 4.88 10.88 -2.24
CA CYS A 82 3.88 10.67 -3.29
C CYS A 82 4.37 9.69 -4.36
N ALA A 83 5.60 9.86 -4.86
CA ALA A 83 6.15 8.97 -5.88
C ALA A 83 6.24 7.51 -5.42
N ILE A 84 6.64 7.27 -4.17
CA ILE A 84 6.73 5.92 -3.58
C ILE A 84 5.33 5.30 -3.48
N ILE A 85 4.36 6.03 -2.94
CA ILE A 85 3.00 5.52 -2.75
C ILE A 85 2.30 5.30 -4.09
N ASP A 86 2.39 6.23 -5.03
CA ASP A 86 1.76 6.09 -6.34
C ASP A 86 2.38 4.92 -7.13
N THR A 87 3.71 4.72 -7.01
CA THR A 87 4.39 3.56 -7.62
C THR A 87 3.94 2.24 -6.99
N MET A 88 3.77 2.19 -5.66
CA MET A 88 3.19 1.03 -4.98
C MET A 88 1.78 0.74 -5.52
N ILE A 89 0.93 1.76 -5.62
CA ILE A 89 -0.45 1.61 -6.12
C ILE A 89 -0.46 1.12 -7.57
N LEU A 90 0.42 1.64 -8.42
CA LEU A 90 0.57 1.18 -9.80
C LEU A 90 0.95 -0.30 -9.85
N GLY A 91 1.95 -0.73 -9.07
CA GLY A 91 2.35 -2.14 -9.00
C GLY A 91 1.24 -3.06 -8.48
N LEU A 92 0.50 -2.63 -7.46
CA LEU A 92 -0.63 -3.41 -6.91
C LEU A 92 -1.81 -3.50 -7.88
N LYS A 93 -2.08 -2.44 -8.66
CA LYS A 93 -3.10 -2.46 -9.73
C LYS A 93 -2.69 -3.37 -10.90
N ASP A 94 -1.40 -3.43 -11.22
CA ASP A 94 -0.88 -4.34 -12.24
C ASP A 94 -1.01 -5.81 -11.79
N ILE A 95 -0.72 -6.10 -10.52
CA ILE A 95 -0.99 -7.42 -9.92
C ILE A 95 -2.49 -7.74 -9.94
N GLU A 96 -3.38 -6.79 -9.60
CA GLU A 96 -4.84 -6.99 -9.70
C GLU A 96 -5.28 -7.33 -11.13
N LYS A 97 -4.71 -6.67 -12.14
CA LYS A 97 -5.05 -6.90 -13.55
C LYS A 97 -4.72 -8.34 -13.97
N ASP A 98 -3.57 -8.86 -13.55
CA ASP A 98 -3.15 -10.23 -13.88
C ASP A 98 -3.84 -11.28 -13.00
N TYR A 99 -4.18 -10.93 -11.76
CA TYR A 99 -4.73 -11.82 -10.74
C TYR A 99 -6.04 -11.29 -10.10
N PRO A 100 -7.09 -10.96 -10.89
CA PRO A 100 -8.28 -10.27 -10.37
C PRO A 100 -9.15 -11.12 -9.45
N LYS A 101 -8.98 -12.44 -9.47
CA LYS A 101 -9.63 -13.37 -8.54
C LYS A 101 -9.01 -13.32 -7.13
N TYR A 102 -7.77 -12.85 -7.03
CA TYR A 102 -6.97 -12.90 -5.82
C TYR A 102 -6.76 -11.53 -5.20
N VAL A 103 -6.64 -10.45 -6.00
CA VAL A 103 -6.37 -9.10 -5.52
C VAL A 103 -7.46 -8.14 -5.97
N ARG A 104 -7.84 -7.20 -5.11
CA ARG A 104 -8.71 -6.08 -5.45
C ARG A 104 -8.12 -4.79 -4.89
N VAL A 105 -7.94 -3.77 -5.73
CA VAL A 105 -7.53 -2.42 -5.30
C VAL A 105 -8.74 -1.49 -5.32
N ILE A 106 -8.99 -0.83 -4.21
CA ILE A 106 -10.12 0.09 -4.01
C ILE A 106 -9.56 1.46 -3.65
N ASP A 107 -9.73 2.42 -4.55
CA ASP A 107 -9.31 3.81 -4.35
C ASP A 107 -10.52 4.63 -3.87
N ARG A 108 -10.45 5.13 -2.63
CA ARG A 108 -11.52 5.90 -2.00
C ARG A 108 -11.06 7.35 -1.88
N ARG A 109 -11.82 8.25 -2.49
CA ARG A 109 -11.69 9.69 -2.29
C ARG A 109 -12.68 10.12 -1.23
N CYS A 110 -12.22 10.85 -0.22
CA CYS A 110 -13.12 11.59 0.65
C CYS A 110 -13.79 12.69 -0.20
N GLU A 111 -15.12 12.78 -0.12
CA GLU A 111 -15.88 13.95 -0.57
C GLU A 111 -15.70 15.11 0.42
#